data_AF-A0A2V5NPL6-F1
#
_entry.id   AF-A0A2V5NPL6-F1
#
_cell.length_a   1.000
_cell.length_b   1.000
_cell.length_c   1.000
_cell.angle_alpha   90.00
_cell.angle_beta   90.00
_cell.angle_gamma   90.00
#
_symmetry.space_group_name_H-M   'P 1'
#
loop_
_entity.id
_entity.type
_entity.pdbx_description
1 polymer ?
#
loop_
_entity_poly.entity_id
_entity_poly.type
_entity_poly.pdbx_seq_one_letter_code
_entity_poly.pdbx_strand_id
1 'polypeptide(L)'
;MKIKSLLSLLASASLALSSAAFAAGAKTYEVTGPVLEVNDSMIVVQKGKDRWEINRDANTKVTGDVKVGDKVHVTYTMSATNVEVKAGKGGKKEGAKAAPTP
;
A
#
# COMPACT_ATOMS: atom_id res chain seq x y z
N MET A 1 12.87 31.40 -33.21
CA MET A 1 13.21 30.78 -31.91
C MET A 1 11.94 30.58 -31.07
N LYS A 2 11.03 29.68 -31.46
CA LYS A 2 9.78 29.42 -30.70
C LYS A 2 9.33 27.95 -30.75
N ILE A 3 9.62 27.23 -31.83
CA ILE A 3 9.22 25.82 -32.00
C ILE A 3 10.16 24.84 -31.28
N LYS A 4 11.46 25.14 -31.19
CA LYS A 4 12.45 24.29 -30.50
C LYS A 4 12.25 24.27 -28.97
N SER A 5 11.66 25.32 -28.40
CA SER A 5 11.36 25.42 -26.96
C SER A 5 10.10 24.61 -26.59
N LEU A 6 9.09 24.60 -27.47
CA LEU A 6 7.86 23.82 -27.30
C LEU A 6 8.11 22.31 -27.37
N LEU A 7 9.01 21.85 -28.26
CA LEU A 7 9.39 20.43 -28.32
C LEU A 7 10.17 19.97 -27.08
N SER A 8 11.00 20.84 -26.51
CA SER A 8 11.78 20.55 -25.28
C SER A 8 10.87 20.46 -24.04
N LEU A 9 9.85 21.33 -23.95
CA LEU A 9 8.88 21.30 -22.85
C LEU A 9 7.98 20.05 -22.90
N LEU A 10 7.62 19.59 -24.10
CA LEU A 10 6.80 18.38 -24.29
C LEU A 10 7.58 17.08 -24.01
N ALA A 11 8.88 17.06 -24.30
CA ALA A 11 9.77 15.93 -23.99
C ALA A 11 10.07 15.83 -22.47
N SER A 12 10.17 16.95 -21.76
CA SER A 12 10.35 16.95 -20.30
C SER A 12 9.06 16.56 -19.55
N ALA A 13 7.89 16.76 -20.15
CA ALA A 13 6.61 16.36 -19.57
C ALA A 13 6.31 14.86 -19.70
N SER A 14 6.93 14.16 -20.67
CA SER A 14 6.71 12.73 -20.90
C SER A 14 7.53 11.84 -19.96
N LEU A 15 8.68 12.31 -19.46
CA LEU A 15 9.48 11.58 -18.46
C LEU A 15 8.90 11.68 -17.04
N ALA A 16 8.09 12.69 -16.74
CA ALA A 16 7.50 12.88 -15.41
C ALA A 16 6.34 11.91 -15.10
N LEU A 17 5.78 11.24 -16.12
CA LEU A 17 4.62 10.33 -15.98
C LEU A 17 5.00 8.84 -16.02
N SER A 18 6.28 8.50 -15.90
CA SER A 18 6.75 7.10 -15.92
C SER A 18 7.01 6.52 -14.53
N SER A 19 6.78 7.26 -13.45
CA SER A 19 7.02 6.80 -12.06
C SER A 19 5.84 6.09 -11.40
N ALA A 20 4.68 6.01 -12.06
CA ALA A 20 3.49 5.33 -11.50
C ALA A 20 3.39 3.83 -11.84
N ALA A 21 4.46 3.24 -12.37
CA ALA A 21 4.43 1.89 -12.94
C ALA A 21 5.12 0.81 -12.09
N PHE A 22 5.13 0.89 -10.74
CA PHE A 22 5.50 -0.25 -9.89
C PHE A 22 4.78 -0.24 -8.54
N ALA A 23 3.46 -0.47 -8.54
CA ALA A 23 2.76 -0.99 -7.37
C ALA A 23 1.53 -1.76 -7.83
N ALA A 24 1.75 -2.94 -8.41
CA ALA A 24 0.69 -3.92 -8.51
C ALA A 24 0.29 -4.34 -7.07
N GLY A 25 -0.74 -3.68 -6.52
CA GLY A 25 -1.73 -4.35 -5.68
C GLY A 25 -1.57 -4.35 -4.16
N ALA A 26 -0.85 -3.41 -3.54
CA ALA A 26 -1.04 -3.21 -2.10
C ALA A 26 -2.38 -2.49 -1.90
N LYS A 27 -3.43 -3.22 -1.49
CA LYS A 27 -4.69 -2.59 -1.08
C LYS A 27 -4.39 -1.66 0.08
N THR A 28 -4.79 -0.41 -0.08
CA THR A 28 -4.77 0.56 1.01
C THR A 28 -5.99 0.33 1.88
N TYR A 29 -5.77 0.24 3.18
CA TYR A 29 -6.80 0.06 4.19
C TYR A 29 -6.82 1.28 5.10
N GLU A 30 -7.96 1.47 5.75
CA GLU A 30 -8.22 2.61 6.62
C GLU A 30 -8.78 2.12 7.94
N VAL A 31 -8.35 2.77 9.02
CA VAL A 31 -8.97 2.64 10.32
C VAL A 31 -9.07 4.01 10.96
N THR A 32 -10.22 4.28 11.59
CA THR A 32 -10.45 5.52 12.34
C THR A 32 -10.88 5.16 13.74
N GLY A 33 -10.26 5.77 14.73
CA GLY A 33 -10.53 5.49 16.14
C GLY A 33 -9.68 6.32 17.09
N PRO A 34 -9.98 6.31 18.40
CA PRO A 34 -9.11 6.91 19.39
C PRO A 34 -7.79 6.12 19.49
N VAL A 35 -6.69 6.84 19.66
CA VAL A 35 -5.37 6.26 19.92
C VAL A 35 -5.34 5.69 21.32
N LEU A 36 -4.94 4.43 21.45
CA LEU A 36 -4.72 3.77 22.73
C LEU A 36 -3.26 3.84 23.15
N GLU A 37 -2.35 3.79 22.18
CA GLU A 37 -0.91 3.80 22.40
C GLU A 37 -0.22 4.33 21.13
N VAL A 38 0.88 5.06 21.31
CA VAL A 38 1.68 5.57 20.20
C VAL A 38 3.15 5.61 20.62
N ASN A 39 4.02 5.13 19.73
CA ASN A 39 5.46 5.24 19.86
C ASN A 39 6.10 5.38 18.46
N ASP A 40 7.43 5.32 18.39
CA ASP A 40 8.16 5.51 17.14
C ASP A 40 7.96 4.37 16.13
N SER A 41 7.68 3.14 16.60
CA SER A 41 7.54 1.95 15.76
C SER A 41 6.09 1.52 15.49
N MET A 42 5.11 2.05 16.24
CA MET A 42 3.71 1.68 16.07
C MET A 42 2.72 2.74 16.56
N ILE A 43 1.50 2.62 16.07
CA ILE A 43 0.31 3.29 16.59
C ILE A 43 -0.79 2.26 16.81
N VAL A 44 -1.44 2.36 17.96
CA VAL A 44 -2.55 1.49 18.33
C VAL A 44 -3.82 2.31 18.38
N VAL A 45 -4.84 1.87 17.65
CA VAL A 45 -6.15 2.52 17.59
C VAL A 45 -7.26 1.57 18.01
N GLN A 46 -8.29 2.11 18.67
CA GLN A 46 -9.47 1.34 19.00
C GLN A 46 -10.47 1.37 17.85
N LYS A 47 -10.82 0.20 17.32
CA LYS A 47 -11.88 0.06 16.31
C LYS A 47 -13.02 -0.78 16.90
N GLY A 48 -14.08 -0.12 17.33
CA GLY A 48 -15.16 -0.79 18.07
C GLY A 48 -14.64 -1.36 19.39
N LYS A 49 -14.64 -2.69 19.54
CA LYS A 49 -14.09 -3.39 20.70
C LYS A 49 -12.68 -3.95 20.47
N ASP A 50 -12.17 -3.84 19.24
CA ASP A 50 -10.90 -4.42 18.85
C ASP A 50 -9.76 -3.41 18.96
N ARG A 51 -8.59 -3.89 19.38
CA ARG A 51 -7.32 -3.15 19.41
C ARG A 51 -6.58 -3.40 18.09
N TRP A 52 -6.37 -2.35 17.31
CA TRP A 52 -5.65 -2.42 16.04
C TRP A 52 -4.26 -1.83 16.20
N GLU A 53 -3.23 -2.66 16.00
CA GLU A 53 -1.83 -2.26 16.06
C GLU A 53 -1.28 -2.11 14.63
N ILE A 54 -0.70 -0.95 14.35
CA ILE A 54 -0.23 -0.59 13.02
C ILE A 54 1.22 -0.15 13.13
N ASN A 55 2.09 -0.80 12.37
CA ASN A 55 3.50 -0.45 12.32
C ASN A 55 3.71 0.94 11.71
N ARG A 56 4.68 1.65 12.27
CA ARG A 56 5.21 2.90 11.80
C ARG A 56 6.68 2.72 11.47
N ASP A 57 7.11 3.45 10.46
CA ASP A 57 8.50 3.49 10.01
C ASP A 57 8.88 4.93 9.62
N ALA A 58 10.12 5.12 9.17
CA ALA A 58 10.61 6.43 8.74
C ALA A 58 9.85 7.00 7.51
N ASN A 59 9.11 6.17 6.76
CA ASN A 59 8.30 6.59 5.62
C ASN A 59 6.89 7.01 6.04
N THR A 60 6.50 6.73 7.29
CA THR A 60 5.17 7.03 7.80
C THR A 60 5.00 8.53 7.97
N LYS A 61 4.20 9.14 7.10
CA LYS A 61 3.86 10.56 7.18
C LYS A 61 2.90 10.82 8.33
N VAL A 62 3.39 11.50 9.36
CA VAL A 62 2.57 11.96 10.49
C VAL A 62 2.32 13.46 10.36
N THR A 63 1.05 13.85 10.40
CA THR A 63 0.64 15.25 10.37
C THR A 63 0.13 15.66 11.76
N GLY A 64 0.84 16.56 12.42
CA GLY A 64 0.54 16.98 13.79
C GLY A 64 1.16 16.08 14.85
N ASP A 65 0.89 16.40 16.11
CA ASP A 65 1.35 15.62 17.26
C ASP A 65 0.22 14.68 17.69
N VAL A 66 0.44 13.37 17.55
CA VAL A 66 -0.56 12.34 17.87
C VAL A 66 -0.39 11.91 19.31
N LYS A 67 -1.44 12.05 20.13
CA LYS A 67 -1.45 11.67 21.55
C LYS A 67 -2.46 10.56 21.83
N VAL A 68 -2.28 9.87 22.95
CA VAL A 68 -3.27 8.91 23.45
C VAL A 68 -4.60 9.63 23.71
N GLY A 69 -5.70 9.03 23.25
CA GLY A 69 -7.05 9.59 23.31
C GLY A 69 -7.47 10.35 22.05
N ASP A 70 -6.53 10.81 21.21
CA ASP A 70 -6.85 11.53 19.99
C ASP A 70 -7.57 10.62 19.00
N LYS A 71 -8.61 11.14 18.35
CA LYS A 71 -9.27 10.43 17.26
C LYS A 71 -8.48 10.64 15.97
N VAL A 72 -7.85 9.58 15.48
CA VAL A 72 -7.03 9.60 14.27
C VAL A 72 -7.66 8.77 13.15
N HIS A 73 -7.36 9.14 11.92
CA HIS A 73 -7.57 8.32 10.73
C HIS A 73 -6.20 7.83 10.26
N VAL A 74 -5.99 6.52 10.29
CA VAL A 74 -4.75 5.86 9.85
C VAL A 74 -5.00 5.14 8.54
N THR A 75 -4.22 5.50 7.53
CA THR A 75 -4.13 4.81 6.24
C THR A 75 -2.92 3.89 6.25
N TYR A 76 -3.10 2.61 5.93
CA TYR A 76 -2.03 1.61 5.99
C TYR A 76 -2.15 0.58 4.87
N THR A 77 -1.07 -0.16 4.63
CA THR A 77 -1.07 -1.30 3.72
C THR A 77 -0.87 -2.58 4.53
N MET A 78 -1.59 -3.64 4.17
CA MET A 78 -1.35 -4.96 4.74
C MET A 78 -0.42 -5.74 3.81
N SER A 79 0.69 -6.23 4.35
CA SER A 79 1.64 -7.08 3.62
C SER A 79 1.95 -8.33 4.43
N ALA A 80 2.15 -9.44 3.73
CA ALA A 80 2.63 -10.67 4.35
C ALA A 80 4.17 -10.66 4.35
N THR A 81 4.78 -10.83 5.53
CA THR A 81 6.25 -10.89 5.68
C THR A 81 6.80 -12.28 5.38
N ASN A 82 6.05 -13.32 5.70
CA ASN A 82 6.40 -14.71 5.42
C ASN A 82 5.13 -15.51 5.16
N VAL A 83 5.16 -16.39 4.16
CA VAL A 83 4.06 -17.31 3.83
C VAL A 83 4.64 -18.71 3.69
N GLU A 84 4.34 -19.57 4.65
CA GLU A 84 4.72 -20.98 4.64
C GLU A 84 3.52 -21.86 4.30
N VAL A 85 3.63 -22.62 3.22
CA VAL A 85 2.63 -23.63 2.86
C VAL A 85 2.93 -24.90 3.67
N LYS A 86 2.18 -25.11 4.75
CA LYS A 86 2.15 -26.39 5.46
C LYS A 86 1.31 -27.37 4.64
N ALA A 87 1.97 -28.04 3.67
CA ALA A 87 1.49 -29.12 2.80
C ALA A 87 -0.04 -29.21 2.62
N GLY A 88 -0.56 -28.56 1.57
CA GLY A 88 -1.92 -28.78 1.10
C GLY A 88 -2.04 -30.12 0.37
N LYS A 89 -2.91 -31.02 0.84
CA LYS A 89 -3.37 -32.17 0.04
C LYS A 89 -4.17 -31.61 -1.15
N GLY A 90 -3.56 -31.50 -2.33
CA GLY A 90 -4.33 -31.10 -3.53
C GLY A 90 -3.55 -30.52 -4.69
N GLY A 91 -2.40 -31.09 -5.04
CA GLY A 91 -1.84 -30.87 -6.38
C GLY A 91 -2.62 -31.70 -7.39
N LYS A 92 -3.63 -31.12 -8.05
CA LYS A 92 -4.08 -31.61 -9.36
C LYS A 92 -3.65 -30.60 -10.41
N LYS A 93 -2.53 -30.91 -11.07
CA LYS A 93 -2.27 -30.44 -12.43
C LYS A 93 -3.40 -30.99 -13.29
N GLU A 94 -4.18 -30.12 -13.93
CA GLU A 94 -4.89 -30.48 -15.13
C GLU A 94 -4.70 -29.34 -16.12
N GLY A 95 -3.76 -29.55 -17.05
CA GLY A 95 -3.71 -28.79 -18.27
C GLY A 95 -4.97 -29.12 -19.07
N ALA A 96 -5.84 -28.12 -19.22
CA ALA A 96 -6.90 -28.14 -20.21
C ALA A 96 -6.53 -27.15 -21.31
N LYS A 97 -5.78 -27.67 -22.29
CA LYS A 97 -5.88 -27.41 -23.73
C LYS A 97 -6.87 -26.30 -24.12
N ALA A 98 -6.37 -25.10 -24.40
CA ALA A 98 -7.03 -24.23 -25.37
C ALA A 98 -6.51 -24.64 -26.75
N ALA A 99 -7.37 -25.27 -27.54
CA ALA A 99 -7.11 -25.69 -28.92
C ALA A 99 -6.90 -24.46 -29.84
N PRO A 100 -6.23 -24.62 -30.99
CA PRO A 100 -6.00 -23.54 -31.93
C PRO A 100 -7.32 -23.19 -32.63
N THR A 101 -7.57 -21.90 -32.84
CA THR A 101 -8.66 -21.41 -33.69
C THR A 101 -8.11 -20.93 -35.04
N PRO A 102 -8.95 -21.01 -36.11
CA PRO A 102 -8.58 -21.38 -37.48
C PRO A 102 -7.78 -20.35 -38.27
#